data_AF-A0A3N1CMQ6-F1
#
_entry.id   AF-A0A3N1CMQ6-F1
#
_cell.length_a   1.000
_cell.length_b   1.000
_cell.length_c   1.000
_cell.angle_alpha   90.00
_cell.angle_beta   90.00
_cell.angle_gamma   90.00
#
_symmetry.space_group_name_H-M   'P 1'
#
loop_
_entity.id
_entity.type
_entity.pdbx_description
1 polymer ?
#
loop_
_entity_poly.entity_id
_entity_poly.type
_entity_poly.pdbx_seq_one_letter_code
_entity_poly.pdbx_strand_id
1 'polypeptide(L)' 'MLLDPKDPLSEVIPLKTAAAAANVSERTIRRWVEAGHLELLTAPGLAGSWVTRRAVLECERDRHQAARRGRPGARVDSLT' A
#
# COMPACT_ATOMS: atom_id res chain seq x y z
N MET A 1 -10.61 13.97 15.54
CA MET A 1 -9.20 13.55 15.37
C MET A 1 -8.54 14.56 14.44
N LEU A 2 -7.75 15.47 14.99
CA LEU A 2 -6.91 16.36 14.17
C LEU A 2 -5.79 15.51 13.57
N LEU A 3 -5.70 15.43 12.25
CA LEU A 3 -4.49 14.94 11.58
C LEU A 3 -3.36 15.91 11.93
N ASP A 4 -2.32 15.40 12.59
CA ASP A 4 -1.15 16.17 12.98
C ASP A 4 -0.46 16.65 11.68
N PRO A 5 -0.32 17.95 11.43
CA PRO A 5 0.24 18.47 10.17
C PRO A 5 1.71 18.09 9.95
N LYS A 6 2.34 17.42 10.93
CA LYS A 6 3.68 16.84 10.83
C LYS A 6 3.71 15.34 10.55
N ASP A 7 2.57 14.67 10.35
CA ASP A 7 2.58 13.23 10.07
C ASP A 7 3.07 12.96 8.64
N PRO A 8 4.29 12.43 8.44
CA PRO A 8 4.82 12.13 7.11
C PRO A 8 3.99 11.08 6.36
N LEU A 9 3.15 10.30 7.06
CA LEU A 9 2.28 9.32 6.43
C LEU A 9 1.08 9.97 5.73
N SER A 10 0.70 11.18 6.15
CA SER A 10 -0.38 11.95 5.53
C SER A 10 0.05 12.68 4.24
N GLU A 11 1.33 12.55 3.86
CA GLU A 11 1.86 13.10 2.62
C GLU A 11 1.18 12.49 1.37
N VAL A 12 0.79 13.36 0.45
CA VAL A 12 0.28 12.98 -0.87
C VAL A 12 1.46 12.90 -1.84
N ILE A 13 1.65 11.71 -2.43
CA ILE A 13 2.80 11.42 -3.29
C ILE A 13 2.35 10.92 -4.67
N PRO A 14 3.14 11.16 -5.74
CA PRO A 14 2.85 10.60 -7.05
C PRO A 14 2.89 9.07 -7.04
N LEU A 15 2.13 8.41 -7.92
CA LEU A 15 2.15 6.94 -8.07
C LEU A 15 3.56 6.36 -8.23
N LYS A 16 4.43 7.04 -8.98
CA LYS A 16 5.83 6.64 -9.19
C LYS A 16 6.61 6.58 -7.87
N THR A 17 6.42 7.59 -7.02
CA THR A 17 7.05 7.67 -5.69
C THR A 17 6.41 6.67 -4.72
N ALA A 18 5.11 6.42 -4.85
CA ALA A 18 4.39 5.45 -4.02
C ALA A 18 4.92 4.02 -4.18
N ALA A 19 5.25 3.61 -5.40
CA ALA A 19 5.84 2.30 -5.68
C ALA A 19 7.17 2.11 -4.92
N ALA A 20 8.04 3.11 -4.96
CA ALA A 20 9.30 3.10 -4.21
C ALA A 20 9.07 3.11 -2.69
N ALA A 21 8.10 3.89 -2.21
CA ALA A 21 7.78 4.00 -0.78
C ALA A 21 7.31 2.68 -0.15
N ALA A 22 6.55 1.86 -0.89
CA ALA A 22 6.11 0.53 -0.45
C ALA A 22 7.03 -0.62 -0.91
N ASN A 23 8.13 -0.34 -1.60
CA ASN A 23 9.01 -1.35 -2.19
C ASN A 23 8.27 -2.37 -3.07
N VAL A 24 7.35 -1.88 -3.90
CA VAL A 24 6.56 -2.69 -4.84
C VAL A 24 6.65 -2.15 -6.26
N SER A 25 6.26 -2.97 -7.24
CA SER A 25 6.18 -2.52 -8.63
C SER A 25 5.05 -1.50 -8.84
N GLU A 26 5.23 -0.57 -9.79
CA GLU A 26 4.15 0.36 -10.20
C GLU A 26 2.88 -0.38 -10.66
N ARG A 27 3.04 -1.56 -11.29
CA ARG A 27 1.92 -2.43 -11.69
C ARG A 27 1.10 -2.88 -10.48
N THR A 28 1.74 -3.16 -9.35
CA THR A 28 1.05 -3.52 -8.10
C THR A 28 0.19 -2.36 -7.61
N ILE A 29 0.75 -1.15 -7.58
CA ILE A 29 0.02 0.06 -7.16
C ILE A 29 -1.20 0.29 -8.06
N ARG A 30 -1.03 0.20 -9.39
CA ARG A 30 -2.14 0.34 -10.34
C ARG A 30 -3.24 -0.70 -10.10
N ARG A 31 -2.87 -1.95 -9.83
CA ARG A 31 -3.84 -3.00 -9.51
C ARG A 31 -4.62 -2.70 -8.24
N TRP A 32 -3.98 -2.14 -7.20
CA TRP A 32 -4.68 -1.74 -5.98
C TRP A 32 -5.66 -0.60 -6.22
N VAL A 33 -5.32 0.35 -7.10
CA VAL A 33 -6.25 1.40 -7.54
C VAL A 33 -7.42 0.80 -8.31
N GLU A 34 -7.17 -0.04 -9.31
CA GLU A 34 -8.20 -0.70 -10.13
C GLU A 34 -9.15 -1.56 -9.28
N ALA A 35 -8.62 -2.19 -8.22
CA ALA A 35 -9.39 -2.98 -7.27
C ALA A 35 -10.11 -2.14 -6.20
N GLY A 36 -9.93 -0.82 -6.17
CA GLY A 36 -10.56 0.08 -5.19
C GLY A 36 -9.94 0.03 -3.79
N HIS A 37 -8.74 -0.55 -3.63
CA HIS A 37 -8.00 -0.54 -2.36
C HIS A 37 -7.22 0.76 -2.14
N LEU A 38 -6.88 1.47 -3.21
CA LEU A 38 -6.25 2.78 -3.16
C LEU A 38 -7.13 3.83 -3.82
N GLU A 39 -7.37 4.91 -3.09
CA GLU A 39 -8.06 6.09 -3.61
C GLU A 39 -7.09 6.97 -4.38
N LEU A 40 -7.46 7.30 -5.63
CA LEU A 40 -6.73 8.26 -6.44
C LEU A 40 -7.19 9.68 -6.12
N LEU A 41 -6.22 10.51 -5.77
CA LEU A 41 -6.41 11.93 -5.63
C LEU A 41 -6.07 12.60 -6.96
N THR A 42 -7.06 13.24 -7.57
CA THR A 42 -6.88 14.13 -8.71
C THR A 42 -7.01 15.57 -8.21
N ALA A 43 -5.89 16.29 -8.16
CA ALA A 43 -5.90 17.70 -7.80
C ALA A 43 -6.05 18.57 -9.06
N PRO A 44 -6.97 19.56 -9.09
CA PRO A 44 -7.06 20.50 -10.20
C PRO A 44 -5.73 21.26 -10.36
N GLY A 45 -5.15 21.23 -11.55
CA GLY A 45 -3.89 21.93 -11.87
C GLY A 45 -2.61 21.12 -11.64
N LEU A 46 -2.68 19.91 -11.09
CA LEU A 46 -1.55 18.98 -11.04
C LEU A 46 -1.74 17.88 -12.09
N ALA A 47 -0.82 17.80 -13.04
CA ALA A 47 -0.79 16.70 -14.00
C ALA A 47 -0.35 15.41 -13.29
N GLY A 48 -1.23 14.41 -13.25
CA GLY A 48 -0.91 13.06 -12.77
C GLY A 48 -1.85 12.53 -11.71
N SER A 49 -1.58 11.29 -11.32
CA SER A 49 -2.34 10.54 -10.32
C SER A 49 -1.57 10.49 -9.01
N TRP A 50 -2.25 10.82 -7.92
CA TRP A 50 -1.66 10.93 -6.60
C TRP A 50 -2.35 9.99 -5.62
N VAL A 51 -1.60 9.57 -4.61
CA VAL A 51 -2.09 8.70 -3.54
C VAL A 51 -1.49 9.15 -2.22
N THR A 52 -2.17 8.89 -1.11
CA THR A 52 -1.62 9.14 0.22
C THR A 52 -0.62 8.05 0.58
N ARG A 53 0.56 8.42 1.09
CA ARG A 53 1.61 7.48 1.53
C ARG A 53 1.07 6.45 2.52
N ARG A 54 0.24 6.88 3.47
CA ARG A 54 -0.42 6.01 4.46
C ARG A 54 -1.20 4.87 3.80
N ALA A 55 -2.10 5.18 2.85
CA ALA A 55 -2.95 4.18 2.21
C ALA A 55 -2.12 3.13 1.46
N VAL A 56 -1.03 3.56 0.82
CA VAL A 56 -0.09 2.68 0.11
C VAL A 56 0.60 1.70 1.07
N LEU A 57 1.07 2.18 2.22
CA LEU A 57 1.70 1.33 3.23
C LEU A 57 0.70 0.39 3.92
N GLU A 58 -0.53 0.84 4.14
CA GLU A 58 -1.61 0.00 4.66
C GLU A 58 -1.92 -1.16 3.69
N CYS A 59 -2.01 -0.90 2.39
CA CYS A 59 -2.19 -1.95 1.37
C CYS A 59 -1.07 -2.99 1.39
N GLU A 60 0.19 -2.55 1.50
CA GLU A 60 1.32 -3.48 1.54
C GLU A 60 1.34 -4.32 2.83
N ARG A 61 0.98 -3.69 3.96
CA ARG A 61 0.84 -4.40 5.24
C ARG A 61 -0.22 -5.49 5.14
N ASP A 62 -1.38 -5.18 4.57
CA ASP A 62 -2.48 -6.12 4.42
C ASP A 62 -2.11 -7.27 3.48
N ARG A 63 -1.41 -6.98 2.38
CA ARG A 63 -0.83 -8.00 1.50
C ARG A 63 0.12 -8.93 2.25
N HIS A 64 1.03 -8.39 3.06
CA HIS A 64 1.95 -9.20 3.85
C HIS A 64 1.21 -10.09 4.87
N GLN A 65 0.16 -9.57 5.51
CA GLN A 65 -0.66 -10.36 6.43
C GLN A 65 -1.43 -11.47 5.70
N ALA A 66 -2.00 -11.19 4.53
CA ALA A 66 -2.67 -12.18 3.70
C ALA A 66 -1.70 -13.30 3.26
N ALA A 67 -0.49 -12.94 2.83
CA ALA A 67 0.55 -13.91 2.48
C ALA A 67 0.97 -14.80 3.66
N ARG A 68 0.99 -14.25 4.89
CA ARG A 68 1.28 -15.01 6.12
C ARG A 68 0.15 -15.95 6.52
N ARG A 69 -1.11 -15.59 6.25
CA ARG A 69 -2.28 -16.45 6.52
C ARG A 69 -2.47 -17.57 5.48
N GLY A 70 -2.00 -17.37 4.26
CA GLY A 70 -2.14 -18.33 3.15
C GLY A 70 -1.14 -19.49 3.14
N ARG A 71 -0.18 -19.54 4.06
CA ARG A 71 0.64 -20.75 4.28
C ARG A 71 -0.01 -21.58 5.39
N PRO A 72 -0.62 -22.75 5.09
CA PRO A 72 -0.70 -23.80 6.10
C PRO A 72 0.72 -24.00 6.59
N GLY A 73 0.94 -23.86 7.90
CA GLY A 73 2.24 -24.11 8.51
C GLY A 73 2.76 -25.44 7.96
N ALA A 74 4.00 -25.44 7.50
CA ALA A 74 4.71 -26.68 7.24
C ALA A 74 4.47 -27.59 8.46
N ARG A 75 3.83 -28.74 8.22
CA ARG A 75 3.67 -29.76 9.27
C ARG A 75 5.07 -30.07 9.75
N VAL A 76 5.39 -29.66 10.98
CA VAL A 76 6.50 -30.22 11.71
C VAL A 76 6.05 -31.64 12.07
N ASP A 77 6.41 -32.61 11.23
CA ASP A 77 6.30 -34.01 11.60
C ASP A 77 7.33 -34.26 12.71
N SER A 78 6.90 -34.08 13.96
CA SER A 78 7.60 -34.65 15.11
C SER A 78 7.36 -36.16 15.08
N LEU A 79 8.24 -36.89 14.39
CA LEU A 79 8.37 -38.34 14.61
C LEU A 79 8.84 -38.54 16.06
N THR A 80 7.99 -39.15 16.87
CA THR A 80 8.35 -39.83 18.13
C THR A 80 8.20 -41.32 17.91
#